data_AF-A0A5B7TMK5-F1
#
_entry.id   AF-A0A5B7TMK5-F1
#
_cell.length_a   1.000
_cell.length_b   1.000
_cell.length_c   1.000
_cell.angle_alpha   90.00
_cell.angle_beta   90.00
_cell.angle_gamma   90.00
#
_symmetry.space_group_name_H-M   'P 1'
#
loop_
_entity.id
_entity.type
_entity.pdbx_description
1 polymer ?
#
loop_
_entity_poly.entity_id
_entity_poly.type
_entity_poly.pdbx_seq_one_letter_code
_entity_poly.pdbx_strand_id
1 'polypeptide(L)'
;MELTTINEIRELRDEIRESIKSLNLNEYKSLEYGKENEYNFRGLVGGIEALLTDISTLTQYPSKFVKVSTYTERINIKNYLTTINTYIESPNNYITDFEALKILLRNYNVRYFSERQLEFEKEIEEVRKVKLQLQQILVEVKEVNTSINEKKESIDNKLESSNEKLSEIETELEKITERKNELIEESETLETINTDLKTIKESASENLDEITTSLTESKGNEKLITSFANKVQDREKKLDELEQNTKTNNEKLAEYETERKSILEQASQLIESSKKALNYTTAEGISASFQKQYKDSNNWKILGSWILGAVICLLGTIALGIWILKTNDDSIGIVIGRISLLPLPITGAIFCANQFTKQKNIIEDYAYKMVLSKAIVGFSEQLKKNGKQGNEEYVHYIKTALVEIHKDPLRKREKTKPTETKETNIKDLIEVAERIIKLTKIE
;
A
#
# COMPACT_ATOMS: atom_id res chain seq x y z
N MET A 1 85.09 61.37 122.06
CA MET A 1 86.13 60.90 121.12
C MET A 1 85.71 59.51 120.69
N GLU A 2 85.25 59.33 119.45
CA GLU A 2 84.94 57.98 118.96
C GLU A 2 86.24 57.20 118.82
N LEU A 3 86.28 55.98 119.38
CA LEU A 3 87.45 55.12 119.31
C LEU A 3 87.42 54.35 118.00
N THR A 4 88.57 54.24 117.32
CA THR A 4 88.72 53.51 116.04
C THR A 4 88.11 52.12 116.09
N THR A 5 88.34 51.38 117.17
CA THR A 5 87.80 50.01 117.34
C THR A 5 86.27 49.95 117.39
N ILE A 6 85.58 50.98 117.89
CA ILE A 6 84.11 51.00 117.96
C ILE A 6 83.54 51.29 116.56
N ASN A 7 84.21 52.13 115.77
CA ASN A 7 83.78 52.43 114.40
C ASN A 7 83.98 51.23 113.48
N GLU A 8 85.11 50.51 113.59
CA GLU A 8 85.34 49.28 112.84
C GLU A 8 84.30 48.18 113.17
N ILE A 9 83.90 48.04 114.45
CA ILE A 9 82.82 47.11 114.85
C ILE A 9 81.49 47.54 114.23
N ARG A 10 81.22 48.85 114.16
CA ARG A 10 79.99 49.42 113.58
C ARG A 10 79.91 49.17 112.07
N GLU A 11 81.01 49.39 111.37
CA GLU A 11 81.14 49.13 109.92
C GLU A 11 80.95 47.65 109.60
N LEU A 12 81.69 46.74 110.27
CA LEU A 12 81.53 45.29 110.09
C LEU A 12 80.11 44.82 110.38
N ARG A 13 79.46 45.39 111.40
CA ARG A 13 78.06 45.08 111.71
C ARG A 13 77.14 45.44 110.55
N ASP A 14 77.32 46.61 109.94
CA ASP A 14 76.47 47.07 108.84
C ASP A 14 76.72 46.28 107.56
N GLU A 15 77.98 45.91 107.28
CA GLU A 15 78.33 45.01 106.18
C GLU A 15 77.63 43.65 106.32
N ILE A 16 77.68 43.03 107.50
CA ILE A 16 77.03 41.73 107.74
C ILE A 16 75.51 41.85 107.55
N ARG A 17 74.89 42.95 107.98
CA ARG A 17 73.45 43.17 107.79
C ARG A 17 73.05 43.22 106.31
N GLU A 18 73.86 43.87 105.47
CA GLU A 18 73.61 43.88 104.03
C GLU A 18 73.83 42.50 103.41
N SER A 19 74.90 41.80 103.80
CA SER A 19 75.17 40.43 103.35
C SER A 19 74.00 39.49 103.65
N ILE A 20 73.37 39.62 104.83
CA ILE A 20 72.21 38.79 105.22
C ILE A 20 71.00 39.01 104.29
N LYS A 21 70.74 40.24 103.83
CA LYS A 21 69.61 40.53 102.94
C LYS A 21 69.71 39.83 101.58
N SER A 22 70.92 39.55 101.11
CA SER A 22 71.18 38.85 99.85
C SER A 22 71.18 37.32 99.95
N LEU A 23 71.07 36.74 101.15
CA LEU A 23 71.15 35.28 101.32
C LEU A 23 69.88 34.55 100.85
N ASN A 24 70.07 33.47 100.08
CA ASN A 24 68.98 32.55 99.75
C ASN A 24 68.76 31.53 100.88
N LEU A 25 67.86 31.85 101.81
CA LEU A 25 67.56 31.00 102.98
C LEU A 25 66.94 29.63 102.63
N ASN A 26 66.50 29.41 101.39
CA ASN A 26 65.84 28.16 100.99
C ASN A 26 66.82 27.02 100.65
N GLU A 27 68.08 27.33 100.29
CA GLU A 27 69.07 26.34 99.83
C GLU A 27 69.60 25.43 100.96
N TYR A 28 69.43 25.84 102.22
CA TYR A 28 70.07 25.22 103.39
C TYR A 28 69.09 24.58 104.38
N LYS A 29 67.85 24.33 103.96
CA LYS A 29 66.72 23.96 104.83
C LYS A 29 66.90 22.64 105.60
N SER A 30 67.77 21.75 105.14
CA SER A 30 67.97 20.40 105.67
C SER A 30 69.33 20.17 106.36
N LEU A 31 70.16 21.21 106.50
CA LEU A 31 71.47 21.11 107.15
C LEU A 31 71.41 21.67 108.57
N GLU A 32 71.98 20.93 109.50
CA GLU A 32 72.15 21.31 110.90
C GLU A 32 73.64 21.52 111.22
N TYR A 33 73.92 22.43 112.14
CA TYR A 33 75.25 22.91 112.47
C TYR A 33 75.40 23.04 113.99
N GLY A 34 76.62 22.88 114.49
CA GLY A 34 76.93 22.94 115.91
C GLY A 34 77.50 21.65 116.44
N LYS A 35 77.85 21.62 117.72
CA LYS A 35 78.39 20.40 118.33
C LYS A 35 77.32 19.36 118.60
N GLU A 36 76.08 19.81 118.75
CA GLU A 36 74.88 19.01 119.02
C GLU A 36 73.84 19.16 117.90
N ASN A 37 74.22 19.71 116.74
CA ASN A 37 73.32 20.05 115.64
C ASN A 37 72.21 21.03 116.04
N GLU A 38 72.51 21.94 116.97
CA GLU A 38 71.56 22.83 117.61
C GLU A 38 71.05 23.98 116.72
N TYR A 39 71.68 24.20 115.55
CA TYR A 39 71.30 25.28 114.64
C TYR A 39 71.00 24.81 113.22
N ASN A 40 69.91 25.29 112.65
CA ASN A 40 69.73 25.32 111.20
C ASN A 40 70.21 26.68 110.64
N PHE A 41 70.46 26.76 109.33
CA PHE A 41 71.00 27.97 108.69
C PHE A 41 70.17 29.22 108.99
N ARG A 42 68.83 29.11 108.91
CA ARG A 42 67.91 30.23 109.23
C ARG A 42 68.03 30.67 110.69
N GLY A 43 68.19 29.72 111.60
CA GLY A 43 68.39 29.96 113.03
C GLY A 43 69.73 30.62 113.33
N LEU A 44 70.80 30.26 112.61
CA LEU A 44 72.10 30.94 112.69
C LEU A 44 72.01 32.38 112.19
N VAL A 45 71.41 32.60 111.02
CA VAL A 45 71.21 33.95 110.47
C VAL A 45 70.40 34.81 111.44
N GLY A 46 69.26 34.31 111.94
CA GLY A 46 68.46 35.02 112.94
C GLY A 46 69.21 35.23 114.28
N GLY A 47 70.06 34.29 114.67
CA GLY A 47 70.95 34.42 115.81
C GLY A 47 71.99 35.52 115.63
N ILE A 48 72.62 35.60 114.46
CA ILE A 48 73.58 36.65 114.08
C ILE A 48 72.87 38.00 114.08
N GLU A 49 71.71 38.14 113.44
CA GLU A 49 70.91 39.38 113.47
C GLU A 49 70.62 39.83 114.90
N ALA A 50 70.27 38.90 115.79
CA ALA A 50 70.07 39.20 117.20
C ALA A 50 71.35 39.70 117.89
N LEU A 51 72.53 39.18 117.56
CA LEU A 51 73.82 39.68 118.08
C LEU A 51 74.20 41.04 117.49
N LEU A 52 73.99 41.27 116.19
CA LEU A 52 74.23 42.57 115.53
C LEU A 52 73.35 43.67 116.12
N THR A 53 72.17 43.30 116.60
CA THR A 53 71.27 44.17 117.35
C THR A 53 71.82 44.52 118.74
N ASP A 54 72.39 43.54 119.46
CA ASP A 54 73.09 43.78 120.74
C ASP A 54 74.28 44.74 120.52
N ILE A 55 75.06 44.49 119.46
CA ILE A 55 76.20 45.33 119.07
C ILE A 55 75.74 46.73 118.63
N SER A 56 74.60 46.86 117.97
CA SER A 56 74.04 48.17 117.63
C SER A 56 73.79 49.02 118.85
N THR A 57 73.16 48.43 119.85
CA THR A 57 72.84 49.13 121.10
C THR A 57 74.13 49.54 121.84
N LEU A 58 75.17 48.71 121.82
CA LEU A 58 76.47 49.04 122.40
C LEU A 58 77.19 50.16 121.63
N THR A 59 77.27 50.07 120.31
CA THR A 59 77.99 51.02 119.45
C THR A 59 77.27 52.36 119.28
N GLN A 60 75.96 52.43 119.55
CA GLN A 60 75.18 53.67 119.59
C GLN A 60 75.63 54.60 120.72
N TYR A 61 76.15 54.04 121.82
CA TYR A 61 76.66 54.81 122.97
C TYR A 61 78.13 54.47 123.27
N PRO A 62 79.10 54.97 122.46
CA PRO A 62 80.52 54.61 122.60
C PRO A 62 81.08 54.83 124.00
N SER A 63 80.67 55.89 124.69
CA SER A 63 81.13 56.18 126.06
C SER A 63 80.67 55.15 127.09
N LYS A 64 79.46 54.61 126.95
CA LYS A 64 78.93 53.53 127.81
C LYS A 64 79.61 52.21 127.47
N PHE A 65 79.79 51.92 126.18
CA PHE A 65 80.47 50.71 125.72
C PHE A 65 81.92 50.64 126.25
N VAL A 66 82.67 51.74 126.24
CA VAL A 66 84.02 51.81 126.81
C VAL A 66 84.03 51.58 128.32
N LYS A 67 83.00 52.02 129.05
CA LYS A 67 82.92 51.82 130.51
C LYS A 67 82.68 50.36 130.88
N VAL A 68 81.96 49.62 130.05
CA VAL A 68 81.57 48.23 130.33
C VAL A 68 82.47 47.19 129.64
N SER A 69 83.40 47.62 128.77
CA SER A 69 84.28 46.73 128.01
C SER A 69 85.74 47.17 128.05
N THR A 70 86.64 46.21 127.92
CA THR A 70 88.07 46.39 127.74
C THR A 70 88.44 46.53 126.27
N TYR A 71 89.65 47.03 125.99
CA TYR A 71 90.16 47.11 124.62
C TYR A 71 90.27 45.72 123.97
N THR A 72 90.77 44.72 124.70
CA THR A 72 90.90 43.34 124.22
C THR A 72 89.54 42.75 123.84
N GLU A 73 88.51 42.98 124.65
CA GLU A 73 87.17 42.49 124.32
C GLU A 73 86.61 43.14 123.05
N ARG A 74 86.84 44.44 122.84
CA ARG A 74 86.44 45.11 121.58
C ARG A 74 87.19 44.57 120.37
N ILE A 75 88.49 44.29 120.50
CA ILE A 75 89.26 43.64 119.42
C ILE A 75 88.72 42.23 119.13
N ASN A 76 88.37 41.47 120.16
CA ASN A 76 87.77 40.13 119.98
C ASN A 76 86.43 40.23 119.24
N ILE A 77 85.56 41.18 119.61
CA ILE A 77 84.28 41.41 118.89
C ILE A 77 84.56 41.71 117.41
N LYS A 78 85.50 42.60 117.11
CA LYS A 78 85.88 42.92 115.73
C LYS A 78 86.32 41.66 114.98
N ASN A 79 87.24 40.88 115.54
CA ASN A 79 87.76 39.68 114.89
C ASN A 79 86.67 38.64 114.63
N TYR A 80 85.79 38.39 115.61
CA TYR A 80 84.68 37.46 115.44
C TYR A 80 83.71 37.92 114.35
N LEU A 81 83.39 39.22 114.29
CA LEU A 81 82.57 39.79 113.22
C LEU A 81 83.24 39.65 111.84
N THR A 82 84.56 39.84 111.75
CA THR A 82 85.29 39.64 110.49
C THR A 82 85.20 38.20 109.99
N THR A 83 85.37 37.20 110.87
CA THR A 83 85.18 35.79 110.47
C THR A 83 83.75 35.51 110.03
N ILE A 84 82.76 35.99 110.79
CA ILE A 84 81.33 35.81 110.46
C ILE A 84 81.00 36.44 109.10
N ASN A 85 81.49 37.64 108.81
CA ASN A 85 81.25 38.30 107.52
C ASN A 85 81.86 37.52 106.35
N THR A 86 83.12 37.07 106.53
CA THR A 86 83.87 36.36 105.49
C THR A 86 83.25 35.01 105.11
N TYR A 87 82.68 34.31 106.10
CA TYR A 87 82.19 32.95 105.93
C TYR A 87 80.68 32.81 106.11
N ILE A 88 79.89 33.87 105.93
CA ILE A 88 78.46 33.88 106.28
C ILE A 88 77.64 32.76 105.60
N GLU A 89 78.02 32.35 104.39
CA GLU A 89 77.41 31.24 103.63
C GLU A 89 77.94 29.85 104.03
N SER A 90 79.00 29.79 104.84
CA SER A 90 79.67 28.57 105.30
C SER A 90 79.69 28.48 106.83
N PRO A 91 78.55 28.15 107.48
CA PRO A 91 78.40 28.07 108.94
C PRO A 91 79.52 27.37 109.72
N ASN A 92 80.03 26.25 109.20
CA ASN A 92 81.09 25.47 109.86
C ASN A 92 82.36 26.28 110.14
N ASN A 93 82.62 27.33 109.35
CA ASN A 93 83.84 28.12 109.45
C ASN A 93 83.75 29.27 110.45
N TYR A 94 82.55 29.69 110.87
CA TYR A 94 82.37 30.79 111.82
C TYR A 94 81.61 30.40 113.10
N ILE A 95 81.01 29.21 113.17
CA ILE A 95 80.15 28.83 114.31
C ILE A 95 80.84 28.95 115.68
N THR A 96 82.13 28.65 115.75
CA THR A 96 82.93 28.81 116.97
C THR A 96 83.06 30.28 117.37
N ASP A 97 83.28 31.17 116.38
CA ASP A 97 83.37 32.61 116.60
C ASP A 97 82.01 33.23 116.91
N PHE A 98 80.92 32.71 116.33
CA PHE A 98 79.54 33.06 116.68
C PHE A 98 79.23 32.74 118.14
N GLU A 99 79.54 31.54 118.62
CA GLU A 99 79.35 31.17 120.03
C GLU A 99 80.24 32.02 120.96
N ALA A 100 81.50 32.26 120.59
CA ALA A 100 82.41 33.10 121.36
C ALA A 100 81.88 34.54 121.46
N LEU A 101 81.38 35.10 120.35
CA LEU A 101 80.75 36.42 120.32
C LEU A 101 79.49 36.46 121.18
N LYS A 102 78.65 35.43 121.12
CA LYS A 102 77.43 35.29 121.94
C LYS A 102 77.74 35.25 123.43
N ILE A 103 78.76 34.51 123.86
CA ILE A 103 79.22 34.48 125.25
C ILE A 103 79.71 35.87 125.68
N LEU A 104 80.54 36.51 124.85
CA LEU A 104 81.11 37.81 125.15
C LEU A 104 80.04 38.90 125.30
N LEU A 105 79.05 38.93 124.40
CA LEU A 105 77.98 39.93 124.43
C LEU A 105 77.00 39.74 125.58
N ARG A 106 76.78 38.51 126.05
CA ARG A 106 75.91 38.23 127.20
C ARG A 106 76.39 38.94 128.47
N ASN A 107 77.70 39.05 128.68
CA ASN A 107 78.27 39.71 129.85
C ASN A 107 77.89 41.19 129.96
N TYR A 108 77.56 41.84 128.85
CA TYR A 108 77.15 43.25 128.83
C TYR A 108 75.66 43.47 129.15
N ASN A 109 74.85 42.42 129.26
CA ASN A 109 73.42 42.49 129.61
C ASN A 109 72.58 43.46 128.75
N VAL A 110 72.97 43.63 127.48
CA VAL A 110 72.36 44.60 126.54
C VAL A 110 70.86 44.36 126.32
N ARG A 111 70.43 43.10 126.45
CA ARG A 111 69.04 42.69 126.26
C ARG A 111 68.06 43.23 127.31
N TYR A 112 68.58 43.74 128.43
CA TYR A 112 67.78 44.43 129.44
C TYR A 112 67.80 45.95 129.27
N PHE A 113 68.43 46.47 128.21
CA PHE A 113 68.39 47.90 127.91
C PHE A 113 67.03 48.26 127.32
N SER A 114 66.48 49.40 127.73
CA SER A 114 65.21 49.95 127.25
C SER A 114 65.14 50.07 125.72
N GLU A 115 66.27 50.32 125.06
CA GLU A 115 66.39 50.53 123.62
C GLU A 115 66.11 49.26 122.81
N ARG A 116 66.53 48.09 123.31
CA ARG A 116 66.26 46.81 122.63
C ARG A 116 64.79 46.40 122.76
N GLN A 117 64.11 46.84 123.82
CA GLN A 117 62.67 46.68 123.95
C GLN A 117 61.92 47.52 122.90
N LEU A 118 62.36 48.76 122.62
CA LEU A 118 61.76 49.60 121.58
C LEU A 118 61.91 48.98 120.18
N GLU A 119 63.07 48.38 119.87
CA GLU A 119 63.29 47.70 118.60
C GLU A 119 62.41 46.45 118.45
N PHE A 120 62.24 45.68 119.53
CA PHE A 120 61.32 44.54 119.56
C PHE A 120 59.86 44.96 119.35
N GLU A 121 59.41 46.06 119.96
CA GLU A 121 58.07 46.60 119.75
C GLU A 121 57.83 47.03 118.30
N LYS A 122 58.84 47.63 117.66
CA LYS A 122 58.80 47.99 116.23
C LYS A 122 58.66 46.76 115.32
N GLU A 123 59.44 45.71 115.57
CA GLU A 123 59.34 44.46 114.80
C GLU A 123 57.97 43.77 114.99
N ILE A 124 57.38 43.83 116.19
CA ILE A 124 56.00 43.34 116.42
C ILE A 124 54.99 44.12 115.58
N GLU A 125 55.15 45.44 115.47
CA GLU A 125 54.26 46.28 114.65
C GLU A 125 54.34 45.90 113.17
N GLU A 126 55.55 45.71 112.63
CA GLU A 126 55.76 45.30 111.24
C GLU A 126 55.17 43.90 110.97
N VAL A 127 55.37 42.94 111.86
CA VAL A 127 54.75 41.61 111.75
C VAL A 127 53.22 41.70 111.76
N ARG A 128 52.63 42.61 112.56
CA ARG A 128 51.18 42.84 112.55
C ARG A 128 50.71 43.42 111.22
N LYS A 129 51.44 44.37 110.62
CA LYS A 129 51.12 44.93 109.30
C LYS A 129 51.13 43.85 108.22
N VAL A 130 52.18 43.03 108.18
CA VAL A 130 52.30 41.92 107.21
C VAL A 130 51.17 40.90 107.40
N LYS A 131 50.81 40.57 108.65
CA LYS A 131 49.67 39.67 108.94
C LYS A 131 48.36 40.21 108.35
N LEU A 132 48.08 41.51 108.52
CA LEU A 132 46.86 42.12 107.99
C LEU A 132 46.83 42.11 106.45
N GLN A 133 47.96 42.41 105.80
CA GLN A 133 48.09 42.32 104.35
C GLN A 133 47.82 40.89 103.84
N LEU A 134 48.38 39.88 104.51
CA LEU A 134 48.13 38.48 104.15
C LEU A 134 46.66 38.07 104.33
N GLN A 135 45.99 38.57 105.37
CA GLN A 135 44.57 38.33 105.57
C GLN A 135 43.72 38.96 104.46
N GLN A 136 44.06 40.17 104.03
CA GLN A 136 43.37 40.85 102.92
C GLN A 136 43.53 40.07 101.60
N ILE A 137 44.77 39.67 101.26
CA ILE A 137 45.05 38.86 100.08
C ILE A 137 44.25 37.55 100.11
N LEU A 138 44.11 36.92 101.29
CA LEU A 138 43.34 35.68 101.42
C LEU A 138 41.85 35.88 101.11
N VAL A 139 41.27 37.03 101.49
CA VAL A 139 39.88 37.37 101.15
C VAL A 139 39.75 37.58 99.64
N GLU A 140 40.64 38.35 99.03
CA GLU A 140 40.64 38.60 97.57
C GLU A 140 40.76 37.30 96.77
N VAL A 141 41.65 36.38 97.18
CA VAL A 141 41.80 35.06 96.54
C VAL A 141 40.51 34.23 96.64
N LYS A 142 39.77 34.33 97.76
CA LYS A 142 38.48 33.64 97.89
C LYS A 142 37.42 34.21 96.96
N GLU A 143 37.33 35.53 96.82
CA GLU A 143 36.40 36.21 95.91
C GLU A 143 36.71 35.90 94.43
N VAL A 144 37.99 35.81 94.08
CA VAL A 144 38.40 35.39 92.74
C VAL A 144 38.00 33.93 92.49
N ASN A 145 38.20 33.03 93.45
CA ASN A 145 37.81 31.64 93.32
C ASN A 145 36.30 31.45 93.16
N THR A 146 35.47 32.21 93.90
CA THR A 146 34.01 32.17 93.71
C THR A 146 33.63 32.65 92.31
N SER A 147 34.23 33.75 91.85
CA SER A 147 33.99 34.29 90.50
C SER A 147 34.42 33.32 89.39
N ILE A 148 35.50 32.56 89.60
CA ILE A 148 35.96 31.52 88.66
C ILE A 148 34.95 30.38 88.60
N ASN A 149 34.43 29.92 89.73
CA ASN A 149 33.44 28.84 89.77
C ASN A 149 32.14 29.22 89.08
N GLU A 150 31.62 30.44 89.31
CA GLU A 150 30.42 30.95 88.63
C GLU A 150 30.62 31.02 87.11
N LYS A 151 31.78 31.52 86.67
CA LYS A 151 32.11 31.57 85.24
C LYS A 151 32.23 30.17 84.63
N LYS A 152 32.81 29.22 85.36
CA LYS A 152 32.93 27.83 84.92
C LYS A 152 31.54 27.22 84.69
N GLU A 153 30.64 27.35 85.65
CA GLU A 153 29.26 26.86 85.52
C GLU A 153 28.52 27.51 84.34
N SER A 154 28.70 28.81 84.13
CA SER A 154 28.16 29.49 82.96
C SER A 154 28.74 28.98 81.64
N ILE A 155 30.01 28.58 81.60
CA ILE A 155 30.65 28.01 80.41
C ILE A 155 30.12 26.60 80.16
N ASP A 156 30.01 25.77 81.19
CA ASP A 156 29.50 24.40 81.10
C ASP A 156 28.06 24.39 80.54
N ASN A 157 27.18 25.26 81.06
CA ASN A 157 25.81 25.42 80.55
C ASN A 157 25.76 25.87 79.08
N LYS A 158 26.67 26.78 78.67
CA LYS A 158 26.75 27.22 77.27
C LYS A 158 27.26 26.10 76.36
N LEU A 159 28.21 25.30 76.84
CA LEU A 159 28.77 24.18 76.09
C LEU A 159 27.71 23.09 75.86
N GLU A 160 26.91 22.77 76.88
CA GLU A 160 25.79 21.84 76.77
C GLU A 160 24.76 22.33 75.74
N SER A 161 24.29 23.57 75.84
CA SER A 161 23.35 24.15 74.86
C SER A 161 23.93 24.21 73.44
N SER A 162 25.23 24.47 73.28
CA SER A 162 25.89 24.42 71.97
C SER A 162 25.94 23.01 71.40
N ASN A 163 26.17 21.98 72.23
CA ASN A 163 26.18 20.59 71.78
C ASN A 163 24.78 20.11 71.37
N GLU A 164 23.72 20.49 72.09
CA GLU A 164 22.34 20.19 71.70
C GLU A 164 22.02 20.76 70.31
N LYS A 165 22.33 22.05 70.09
CA LYS A 165 22.13 22.69 68.78
C LYS A 165 22.95 22.04 67.68
N LEU A 166 24.16 21.58 67.98
CA LEU A 166 25.01 20.90 67.01
C LEU A 166 24.38 19.56 66.59
N SER A 167 23.84 18.80 67.54
CA SER A 167 23.11 17.55 67.26
C SER A 167 21.83 17.79 66.44
N GLU A 168 21.09 18.87 66.72
CA GLU A 168 19.94 19.27 65.89
C GLU A 168 20.37 19.57 64.45
N ILE A 169 21.45 20.33 64.26
CA ILE A 169 22.01 20.64 62.93
C ILE A 169 22.44 19.38 62.19
N GLU A 170 23.11 18.44 62.86
CA GLU A 170 23.51 17.16 62.26
C GLU A 170 22.29 16.36 61.77
N THR A 171 21.22 16.33 62.56
CA THR A 171 19.97 15.64 62.21
C THR A 171 19.29 16.28 61.00
N GLU A 172 19.25 17.62 60.94
CA GLU A 172 18.69 18.33 59.78
C GLU A 172 19.56 18.17 58.52
N LEU A 173 20.89 18.11 58.66
CA LEU A 173 21.80 17.82 57.54
C LEU A 173 21.59 16.42 56.97
N GLU A 174 21.30 15.43 57.80
CA GLU A 174 20.98 14.08 57.35
C GLU A 174 19.69 14.06 56.52
N LYS A 175 18.63 14.73 56.98
CA LYS A 175 17.36 14.90 56.22
C LYS A 175 17.58 15.61 54.88
N ILE A 176 18.38 16.68 54.87
CA ILE A 176 18.71 17.40 53.63
C ILE A 176 19.45 16.49 52.65
N THR A 177 20.35 15.64 53.16
CA THR A 177 21.12 14.69 52.34
C THR A 177 20.23 13.61 51.75
N GLU A 178 19.29 13.08 52.53
CA GLU A 178 18.27 12.13 52.05
C GLU A 178 17.42 12.77 50.95
N ARG A 179 16.87 13.97 51.19
CA ARG A 179 16.05 14.68 50.20
C ARG A 179 16.82 15.01 48.93
N LYS A 180 18.11 15.32 49.04
CA LYS A 180 18.98 15.53 47.87
C LYS A 180 19.10 14.27 47.03
N ASN A 181 19.25 13.10 47.65
CA ASN A 181 19.35 11.83 46.93
C ASN A 181 18.03 11.49 46.22
N GLU A 182 16.89 11.69 46.89
CA GLU A 182 15.56 11.53 46.26
C GLU A 182 15.41 12.43 45.02
N LEU A 183 15.85 13.70 45.10
CA LEU A 183 15.81 14.62 43.96
C LEU A 183 16.70 14.19 42.80
N ILE A 184 17.83 13.53 43.07
CA ILE A 184 18.71 12.98 42.03
C ILE A 184 17.98 11.85 41.31
N GLU A 185 17.37 10.91 42.04
CA GLU A 185 16.59 9.82 41.46
C GLU A 185 15.41 10.36 40.63
N GLU A 186 14.64 11.32 41.17
CA GLU A 186 13.56 11.98 40.42
C GLU A 186 14.09 12.64 39.12
N SER A 187 15.26 13.28 39.16
CA SER A 187 15.88 13.89 37.97
C SER A 187 16.28 12.85 36.92
N GLU A 188 16.86 11.73 37.31
CA GLU A 188 17.24 10.64 36.39
C GLU A 188 16.01 10.00 35.73
N THR A 189 14.92 9.82 36.49
CA THR A 189 13.65 9.34 35.91
C THR A 189 13.06 10.33 34.90
N LEU A 190 13.12 11.64 35.18
CA LEU A 190 12.69 12.71 34.27
C LEU A 190 13.51 12.73 32.97
N GLU A 191 14.82 12.51 33.07
CA GLU A 191 15.69 12.41 31.89
C GLU A 191 15.28 11.23 31.01
N THR A 192 15.03 10.07 31.62
CA THR A 192 14.53 8.87 30.90
C THR A 192 13.19 9.13 30.22
N ILE A 193 12.22 9.71 30.94
CA ILE A 193 10.90 10.06 30.38
C ILE A 193 11.04 11.03 29.21
N ASN A 194 11.96 12.01 29.29
CA ASN A 194 12.21 12.94 28.19
C ASN A 194 12.80 12.24 26.95
N THR A 195 13.70 11.27 27.14
CA THR A 195 14.23 10.48 26.03
C THR A 195 13.15 9.62 25.37
N ASP A 196 12.26 9.02 26.16
CA ASP A 196 11.13 8.25 25.66
C ASP A 196 10.14 9.14 24.91
N LEU A 197 9.80 10.31 25.45
CA LEU A 197 8.94 11.29 24.78
C LEU A 197 9.50 11.74 23.45
N LYS A 198 10.83 11.93 23.36
CA LYS A 198 11.48 12.29 22.10
C LYS A 198 11.34 11.17 21.06
N THR A 199 11.57 9.93 21.49
CA THR A 199 11.43 8.74 20.63
C THR A 199 9.98 8.59 20.15
N ILE A 200 9.01 8.71 21.05
CA ILE A 200 7.57 8.67 20.72
C ILE A 200 7.21 9.78 19.73
N LYS A 201 7.75 10.99 19.91
CA LYS A 201 7.52 12.11 18.99
C LYS A 201 8.07 11.82 17.60
N GLU A 202 9.27 11.24 17.51
CA GLU A 202 9.88 10.85 16.24
C GLU A 202 9.01 9.79 15.53
N SER A 203 8.62 8.71 16.22
CA SER A 203 7.72 7.70 15.66
C SER A 203 6.34 8.25 15.29
N ALA A 204 5.80 9.18 16.07
CA ALA A 204 4.53 9.84 15.74
C ALA A 204 4.63 10.69 14.47
N SER A 205 5.78 11.33 14.24
CA SER A 205 6.05 12.09 13.02
C SER A 205 6.16 11.16 11.81
N GLU A 206 6.88 10.05 11.93
CA GLU A 206 7.00 9.04 10.86
C GLU A 206 5.63 8.45 10.50
N ASN A 207 4.83 8.08 11.51
CA ASN A 207 3.46 7.59 11.30
C ASN A 207 2.58 8.65 10.61
N LEU A 208 2.72 9.93 10.94
CA LEU A 208 1.99 11.01 10.29
C LEU A 208 2.34 11.11 8.79
N ASP A 209 3.62 10.98 8.45
CA ASP A 209 4.11 11.01 7.06
C ASP A 209 3.60 9.79 6.28
N GLU A 210 3.61 8.59 6.88
CA GLU A 210 3.05 7.37 6.29
C GLU A 210 1.53 7.49 6.06
N ILE A 211 0.79 8.01 7.04
CA ILE A 211 -0.65 8.25 6.92
C ILE A 211 -0.93 9.26 5.78
N THR A 212 -0.13 10.32 5.69
CA THR A 212 -0.28 11.35 4.65
C THR A 212 -0.01 10.78 3.26
N THR A 213 0.99 9.92 3.13
CA THR A 213 1.33 9.20 1.89
C THR A 213 0.19 8.26 1.50
N SER A 214 -0.27 7.41 2.44
CA SER A 214 -1.38 6.48 2.24
C SER A 214 -2.68 7.19 1.86
N LEU A 215 -2.98 8.34 2.47
CA LEU A 215 -4.14 9.17 2.13
C LEU A 215 -4.04 9.72 0.70
N THR A 216 -2.85 10.13 0.28
CA THR A 216 -2.60 10.64 -1.08
C THR A 216 -2.79 9.53 -2.12
N GLU A 217 -2.25 8.35 -1.86
CA GLU A 217 -2.45 7.16 -2.71
C GLU A 217 -3.93 6.75 -2.77
N SER A 218 -4.62 6.73 -1.62
CA SER A 218 -6.05 6.42 -1.54
C SER A 218 -6.90 7.38 -2.37
N LYS A 219 -6.63 8.70 -2.29
CA LYS A 219 -7.28 9.70 -3.15
C LYS A 219 -6.94 9.52 -4.64
N GLY A 220 -5.73 9.07 -4.96
CA GLY A 220 -5.34 8.70 -6.32
C GLY A 220 -6.17 7.52 -6.84
N ASN A 221 -6.30 6.47 -6.03
CA ASN A 221 -7.10 5.29 -6.33
C ASN A 221 -8.59 5.62 -6.46
N GLU A 222 -9.13 6.47 -5.59
CA GLU A 222 -10.51 6.97 -5.68
C GLU A 222 -10.80 7.62 -7.05
N LYS A 223 -9.89 8.47 -7.53
CA LYS A 223 -9.99 9.08 -8.87
C LYS A 223 -9.96 8.04 -10.00
N LEU A 224 -9.08 7.04 -9.88
CA LEU A 224 -9.00 5.94 -10.86
C LEU A 224 -10.28 5.10 -10.88
N ILE A 225 -10.80 4.73 -9.71
CA ILE A 225 -12.06 3.99 -9.57
C ILE A 225 -13.23 4.80 -10.14
N THR A 226 -13.30 6.10 -9.84
CA THR A 226 -14.34 6.98 -10.38
C THR A 226 -14.27 7.07 -11.91
N SER A 227 -13.07 7.21 -12.48
CA SER A 227 -12.85 7.20 -13.92
C SER A 227 -13.23 5.85 -14.56
N PHE A 228 -12.90 4.75 -13.90
CA PHE A 228 -13.29 3.41 -14.33
C PHE A 228 -14.80 3.22 -14.31
N ALA A 229 -15.47 3.61 -13.22
CA ALA A 229 -16.94 3.55 -13.08
C ALA A 229 -17.64 4.35 -14.20
N ASN A 230 -17.17 5.57 -14.48
CA ASN A 230 -17.69 6.38 -15.58
C ASN A 230 -17.53 5.68 -16.94
N LYS A 231 -16.36 5.06 -17.20
CA LYS A 231 -16.14 4.29 -18.43
C LYS A 231 -17.03 3.06 -18.54
N VAL A 232 -17.29 2.36 -17.43
CA VAL A 232 -18.23 1.22 -17.39
C VAL A 232 -19.62 1.70 -17.75
N GLN A 233 -20.09 2.79 -17.15
CA GLN A 233 -21.40 3.38 -17.42
C GLN A 233 -21.54 3.83 -18.89
N ASP A 234 -20.50 4.42 -19.47
CA ASP A 234 -20.49 4.77 -20.90
C ASP A 234 -20.53 3.54 -21.81
N ARG A 235 -19.89 2.43 -21.41
CA ARG A 235 -19.95 1.16 -22.17
C ARG A 235 -21.29 0.48 -22.04
N GLU A 236 -21.92 0.55 -20.87
CA GLU A 236 -23.27 0.03 -20.64
C GLU A 236 -24.29 0.74 -21.55
N LYS A 237 -24.24 2.09 -21.62
CA LYS A 237 -25.07 2.86 -22.56
C LYS A 237 -24.87 2.44 -24.03
N LYS A 238 -23.61 2.22 -24.44
CA LYS A 238 -23.30 1.74 -25.81
C LYS A 238 -23.81 0.31 -26.06
N LEU A 239 -23.80 -0.53 -25.03
CA LEU A 239 -24.37 -1.88 -25.10
C LEU A 239 -25.89 -1.82 -25.28
N ASP A 240 -26.57 -0.97 -24.52
CA ASP A 240 -28.02 -0.74 -24.66
C ASP A 240 -28.38 -0.24 -26.07
N GLU A 241 -27.63 0.73 -26.61
CA GLU A 241 -27.79 1.21 -27.99
C GLU A 241 -27.59 0.07 -29.01
N LEU A 242 -26.58 -0.77 -28.80
CA LEU A 242 -26.26 -1.88 -29.70
C LEU A 242 -27.31 -3.00 -29.62
N GLU A 243 -27.85 -3.28 -28.44
CA GLU A 243 -28.98 -4.19 -28.23
C GLU A 243 -30.23 -3.68 -28.96
N GLN A 244 -30.56 -2.40 -28.81
CA GLN A 244 -31.70 -1.78 -29.48
C GLN A 244 -31.55 -1.80 -31.02
N ASN A 245 -30.35 -1.49 -31.52
CA ASN A 245 -30.05 -1.58 -32.95
C ASN A 245 -30.14 -3.03 -33.46
N THR A 246 -29.65 -3.99 -32.70
CA THR A 246 -29.72 -5.43 -33.03
C THR A 246 -31.17 -5.91 -33.09
N LYS A 247 -32.00 -5.51 -32.12
CA LYS A 247 -33.43 -5.81 -32.09
C LYS A 247 -34.14 -5.23 -33.32
N THR A 248 -33.90 -3.95 -33.62
CA THR A 248 -34.45 -3.26 -34.80
C THR A 248 -34.01 -3.96 -36.10
N ASN A 249 -32.75 -4.38 -36.19
CA ASN A 249 -32.24 -5.06 -37.38
C ASN A 249 -32.84 -6.46 -37.54
N ASN A 250 -33.05 -7.19 -36.44
CA ASN A 250 -33.73 -8.48 -36.46
C ASN A 250 -35.19 -8.36 -36.89
N GLU A 251 -35.91 -7.32 -36.44
CA GLU A 251 -37.28 -7.01 -36.89
C GLU A 251 -37.30 -6.76 -38.41
N LYS A 252 -36.40 -5.93 -38.93
CA LYS A 252 -36.25 -5.69 -40.38
C LYS A 252 -35.90 -6.96 -41.17
N LEU A 253 -35.02 -7.81 -40.65
CA LEU A 253 -34.68 -9.09 -41.29
C LEU A 253 -35.90 -10.02 -41.37
N ALA A 254 -36.73 -10.06 -40.33
CA ALA A 254 -37.97 -10.84 -40.35
C ALA A 254 -38.97 -10.29 -41.37
N GLU A 255 -39.07 -8.96 -41.50
CA GLU A 255 -39.89 -8.30 -42.51
C GLU A 255 -39.41 -8.64 -43.93
N TYR A 256 -38.10 -8.49 -44.20
CA TYR A 256 -37.52 -8.85 -45.50
C TYR A 256 -37.66 -10.32 -45.85
N GLU A 257 -37.52 -11.24 -44.90
CA GLU A 257 -37.72 -12.66 -45.16
C GLU A 257 -39.19 -12.98 -45.49
N THR A 258 -40.13 -12.26 -44.87
CA THR A 258 -41.57 -12.36 -45.16
C THR A 258 -41.89 -11.83 -46.57
N GLU A 259 -41.36 -10.66 -46.91
CA GLU A 259 -41.52 -10.06 -48.24
C GLU A 259 -40.90 -10.96 -49.33
N ARG A 260 -39.69 -11.46 -49.09
CA ARG A 260 -39.00 -12.40 -49.98
C ARG A 260 -39.81 -13.66 -50.24
N LYS A 261 -40.42 -14.26 -49.20
CA LYS A 261 -41.31 -15.43 -49.36
C LYS A 261 -42.52 -15.10 -50.23
N SER A 262 -43.17 -13.96 -50.00
CA SER A 262 -44.32 -13.50 -50.80
C SER A 262 -43.95 -13.30 -52.27
N ILE A 263 -42.83 -12.64 -52.56
CA ILE A 263 -42.33 -12.43 -53.93
C ILE A 263 -42.03 -13.77 -54.61
N LEU A 264 -41.42 -14.72 -53.90
CA LEU A 264 -41.06 -16.02 -54.45
C LEU A 264 -42.30 -16.86 -54.81
N GLU A 265 -43.33 -16.78 -53.96
CA GLU A 265 -44.63 -17.41 -54.22
C GLU A 265 -45.34 -16.80 -55.44
N GLN A 266 -45.38 -15.47 -55.53
CA GLN A 266 -45.91 -14.76 -56.71
C GLN A 266 -45.15 -15.13 -57.99
N ALA A 267 -43.82 -15.19 -57.95
CA ALA A 267 -43.00 -15.58 -59.09
C ALA A 267 -43.26 -17.02 -59.54
N SER A 268 -43.43 -17.96 -58.61
CA SER A 268 -43.75 -19.35 -58.91
C SER A 268 -45.13 -19.51 -59.55
N GLN A 269 -46.14 -18.80 -59.05
CA GLN A 269 -47.48 -18.78 -59.66
C GLN A 269 -47.46 -18.22 -61.10
N LEU A 270 -46.66 -17.18 -61.35
CA LEU A 270 -46.49 -16.60 -62.68
C LEU A 270 -45.80 -17.58 -63.67
N ILE A 271 -44.79 -18.32 -63.20
CA ILE A 271 -44.13 -19.34 -64.02
C ILE A 271 -45.08 -20.49 -64.37
N GLU A 272 -45.93 -20.93 -63.45
CA GLU A 272 -46.88 -22.02 -63.69
C GLU A 272 -47.99 -21.62 -64.67
N SER A 273 -48.54 -20.42 -64.52
CA SER A 273 -49.55 -19.87 -65.44
C SER A 273 -49.01 -19.71 -66.86
N SER A 274 -47.77 -19.24 -67.01
CA SER A 274 -47.09 -19.12 -68.31
C SER A 274 -46.88 -20.47 -69.01
N LYS A 275 -46.52 -21.53 -68.26
CA LYS A 275 -46.38 -22.89 -68.80
C LYS A 275 -47.70 -23.51 -69.26
N LYS A 276 -48.80 -23.24 -68.55
CA LYS A 276 -50.14 -23.69 -68.94
C LYS A 276 -50.59 -22.99 -70.24
N ALA A 277 -50.38 -21.68 -70.36
CA ALA A 277 -50.74 -20.93 -71.58
C ALA A 277 -50.02 -21.45 -72.84
N LEU A 278 -48.70 -21.71 -72.76
CA LEU A 278 -47.89 -22.15 -73.91
C LEU A 278 -48.32 -23.51 -74.50
N ASN A 279 -48.68 -24.47 -73.64
CA ASN A 279 -49.08 -25.81 -74.08
C ASN A 279 -50.47 -25.80 -74.73
N TYR A 280 -51.41 -25.01 -74.22
CA TYR A 280 -52.76 -24.92 -74.76
C TYR A 280 -52.79 -24.20 -76.12
N THR A 281 -52.10 -23.06 -76.27
CA THR A 281 -52.10 -22.30 -77.54
C THR A 281 -51.41 -23.02 -78.70
N THR A 282 -50.35 -23.78 -78.42
CA THR A 282 -49.58 -24.48 -79.47
C THR A 282 -50.39 -25.60 -80.11
N ALA A 283 -51.15 -26.35 -79.33
CA ALA A 283 -51.91 -27.47 -79.85
C ALA A 283 -53.27 -27.07 -80.47
N GLU A 284 -53.86 -25.96 -80.00
CA GLU A 284 -55.00 -25.34 -80.65
C GLU A 284 -54.59 -24.79 -82.04
N GLY A 285 -53.41 -24.18 -82.18
CA GLY A 285 -52.90 -23.66 -83.44
C GLY A 285 -52.65 -24.71 -84.54
N ILE A 286 -52.07 -25.87 -84.19
CA ILE A 286 -51.82 -26.97 -85.15
C ILE A 286 -53.13 -27.60 -85.63
N SER A 287 -54.06 -27.88 -84.72
CA SER A 287 -55.36 -28.49 -85.08
C SER A 287 -56.27 -27.53 -85.85
N ALA A 288 -56.24 -26.24 -85.55
CA ALA A 288 -56.98 -25.21 -86.30
C ALA A 288 -56.48 -25.08 -87.76
N SER A 289 -55.17 -25.23 -87.98
CA SER A 289 -54.58 -25.18 -89.33
C SER A 289 -55.06 -26.35 -90.20
N PHE A 290 -55.12 -27.57 -89.66
CA PHE A 290 -55.70 -28.72 -90.37
C PHE A 290 -57.21 -28.59 -90.57
N GLN A 291 -57.93 -28.02 -89.61
CA GLN A 291 -59.38 -27.78 -89.75
C GLN A 291 -59.69 -26.79 -90.88
N LYS A 292 -58.89 -25.72 -91.02
CA LYS A 292 -59.01 -24.77 -92.12
C LYS A 292 -58.77 -25.45 -93.47
N GLN A 293 -57.71 -26.25 -93.58
CA GLN A 293 -57.36 -26.93 -94.83
C GLN A 293 -58.36 -28.05 -95.21
N TYR A 294 -58.93 -28.74 -94.22
CA TYR A 294 -60.06 -29.65 -94.40
C TYR A 294 -61.30 -28.92 -94.95
N LYS A 295 -61.66 -27.76 -94.38
CA LYS A 295 -62.82 -26.97 -94.82
C LYS A 295 -62.65 -26.43 -96.23
N ASP A 296 -61.45 -25.94 -96.56
CA ASP A 296 -61.15 -25.41 -97.89
C ASP A 296 -61.10 -26.53 -98.96
N SER A 297 -60.61 -27.72 -98.59
CA SER A 297 -60.58 -28.89 -99.49
C SER A 297 -61.97 -29.53 -99.66
N ASN A 298 -62.82 -29.51 -98.63
CA ASN A 298 -64.17 -30.06 -98.65
C ASN A 298 -65.21 -29.11 -99.27
N ASN A 299 -64.78 -28.29 -100.23
CA ASN A 299 -65.67 -27.36 -100.90
C ASN A 299 -66.55 -28.09 -101.91
N TRP A 300 -67.84 -28.24 -101.57
CA TRP A 300 -68.85 -28.90 -102.39
C TRP A 300 -68.92 -28.37 -103.83
N LYS A 301 -68.60 -27.09 -104.05
CA LYS A 301 -68.58 -26.50 -105.40
C LYS A 301 -67.48 -27.11 -106.28
N ILE A 302 -66.31 -27.40 -105.72
CA ILE A 302 -65.18 -27.98 -106.47
C ILE A 302 -65.41 -29.46 -106.71
N LEU A 303 -65.83 -30.20 -105.67
CA LEU A 303 -66.18 -31.62 -105.78
C LEU A 303 -67.35 -31.84 -106.76
N GLY A 304 -68.39 -31.00 -106.65
CA GLY A 304 -69.55 -31.03 -107.54
C GLY A 304 -69.21 -30.65 -108.97
N SER A 305 -68.26 -29.73 -109.20
CA SER A 305 -67.82 -29.36 -110.55
C SER A 305 -67.15 -30.51 -111.30
N TRP A 306 -66.41 -31.38 -110.61
CA TRP A 306 -65.81 -32.57 -111.23
C TRP A 306 -66.86 -33.64 -111.57
N ILE A 307 -67.85 -33.84 -110.69
CA ILE A 307 -68.98 -34.75 -110.95
C ILE A 307 -69.81 -34.22 -112.13
N LEU A 308 -70.15 -32.93 -112.13
CA LEU A 308 -70.92 -32.30 -113.20
C LEU A 308 -70.18 -32.37 -114.53
N GLY A 309 -68.86 -32.12 -114.54
CA GLY A 309 -68.02 -32.28 -115.73
C GLY A 309 -68.04 -33.70 -116.30
N ALA A 310 -67.95 -34.71 -115.44
CA ALA A 310 -68.07 -36.11 -115.86
C ALA A 310 -69.45 -36.42 -116.48
N VAL A 311 -70.53 -35.92 -115.87
CA VAL A 311 -71.91 -36.09 -116.37
C VAL A 311 -72.09 -35.42 -117.74
N ILE A 312 -71.59 -34.20 -117.91
CA ILE A 312 -71.66 -33.46 -119.19
C ILE A 312 -70.89 -34.21 -120.28
N CYS A 313 -69.68 -34.71 -119.98
CA CYS A 313 -68.93 -35.51 -120.94
C CYS A 313 -69.67 -36.79 -121.35
N LEU A 314 -70.31 -37.48 -120.39
CA LEU A 314 -71.08 -38.69 -120.65
C LEU A 314 -72.31 -38.42 -121.54
N LEU A 315 -73.06 -37.36 -121.24
CA LEU A 315 -74.17 -36.89 -122.08
C LEU A 315 -73.69 -36.46 -123.46
N GLY A 316 -72.53 -35.82 -123.56
CA GLY A 316 -71.88 -35.47 -124.82
C GLY A 316 -71.56 -36.71 -125.66
N THR A 317 -71.03 -37.78 -125.05
CA THR A 317 -70.80 -39.06 -125.73
C THR A 317 -72.10 -39.66 -126.28
N ILE A 318 -73.17 -39.65 -125.47
CA ILE A 318 -74.47 -40.18 -125.88
C ILE A 318 -75.08 -39.34 -127.03
N ALA A 319 -75.02 -38.01 -126.92
CA ALA A 319 -75.53 -37.10 -127.95
C ALA A 319 -74.75 -37.25 -129.27
N LEU A 320 -73.42 -37.37 -129.21
CA LEU A 320 -72.59 -37.65 -130.39
C LEU A 320 -72.92 -39.01 -130.99
N GLY A 321 -73.16 -40.04 -130.17
CA GLY A 321 -73.58 -41.35 -130.64
C GLY A 321 -74.91 -41.31 -131.40
N ILE A 322 -75.92 -40.62 -130.86
CA ILE A 322 -77.22 -40.43 -131.51
C ILE A 322 -77.07 -39.61 -132.80
N TRP A 323 -76.24 -38.56 -132.80
CA TRP A 323 -75.99 -37.74 -133.97
C TRP A 323 -75.37 -38.55 -135.12
N ILE A 324 -74.41 -39.43 -134.80
CA ILE A 324 -73.79 -40.34 -135.76
C ILE A 324 -74.83 -41.29 -136.40
N LEU A 325 -75.77 -41.82 -135.61
CA LEU A 325 -76.77 -42.79 -136.06
C LEU A 325 -77.88 -42.18 -136.94
N LYS A 326 -78.17 -40.88 -136.83
CA LYS A 326 -79.33 -40.26 -137.50
C LYS A 326 -79.02 -39.71 -138.91
N THR A 327 -77.75 -39.50 -139.24
CA THR A 327 -77.32 -38.99 -140.55
C THR A 327 -76.98 -40.13 -141.51
N ASN A 328 -77.74 -40.25 -142.61
CA ASN A 328 -77.43 -41.15 -143.72
C ASN A 328 -76.58 -40.41 -144.75
N ASP A 329 -75.25 -40.58 -144.68
CA ASP A 329 -74.31 -40.16 -145.73
C ASP A 329 -73.65 -41.41 -146.32
N ASP A 330 -73.69 -41.58 -147.64
CA ASP A 330 -73.21 -42.79 -148.35
C ASP A 330 -71.66 -42.93 -148.37
N SER A 331 -70.92 -42.07 -147.68
CA SER A 331 -69.46 -42.11 -147.62
C SER A 331 -68.93 -42.73 -146.31
N ILE A 332 -68.43 -43.97 -146.39
CA ILE A 332 -67.83 -44.73 -145.28
C ILE A 332 -66.70 -43.97 -144.55
N GLY A 333 -65.92 -43.15 -145.27
CA GLY A 333 -64.83 -42.37 -144.68
C GLY A 333 -65.28 -41.33 -143.65
N ILE A 334 -66.45 -40.73 -143.84
CA ILE A 334 -67.01 -39.74 -142.90
C ILE A 334 -67.53 -40.44 -141.63
N VAL A 335 -68.09 -41.65 -141.75
CA VAL A 335 -68.58 -42.43 -140.60
C VAL A 335 -67.43 -42.86 -139.68
N ILE A 336 -66.32 -43.34 -140.25
CA ILE A 336 -65.12 -43.73 -139.48
C ILE A 336 -64.51 -42.51 -138.76
N GLY A 337 -64.45 -41.35 -139.43
CA GLY A 337 -63.99 -40.11 -138.83
C GLY A 337 -64.83 -39.67 -137.62
N ARG A 338 -66.15 -39.88 -137.65
CA ARG A 338 -67.04 -39.54 -136.53
C ARG A 338 -66.97 -40.54 -135.36
N ILE A 339 -66.80 -41.84 -135.62
CA ILE A 339 -66.60 -42.85 -134.55
C ILE A 339 -65.28 -42.61 -133.80
N SER A 340 -64.24 -42.17 -134.50
CA SER A 340 -62.95 -41.78 -133.91
C SER A 340 -63.03 -40.61 -132.90
N LEU A 341 -64.13 -39.86 -132.90
CA LEU A 341 -64.36 -38.73 -131.97
C LEU A 341 -64.97 -39.14 -130.61
N LEU A 342 -65.54 -40.34 -130.48
CA LEU A 342 -66.13 -40.84 -129.22
C LEU A 342 -65.14 -41.08 -128.06
N PRO A 343 -63.88 -41.50 -128.28
CA PRO A 343 -62.90 -41.68 -127.20
C PRO A 343 -62.56 -40.41 -126.42
N LEU A 344 -62.71 -39.23 -127.04
CA LEU A 344 -62.38 -37.93 -126.41
C LEU A 344 -63.24 -37.63 -125.18
N PRO A 345 -64.59 -37.63 -125.25
CA PRO A 345 -65.43 -37.41 -124.08
C PRO A 345 -65.34 -38.55 -123.05
N ILE A 346 -65.08 -39.80 -123.46
CA ILE A 346 -64.86 -40.94 -122.53
C ILE A 346 -63.60 -40.69 -121.69
N THR A 347 -62.49 -40.29 -122.33
CA THR A 347 -61.24 -39.97 -121.62
C THR A 347 -61.41 -38.76 -120.71
N GLY A 348 -62.20 -37.77 -121.13
CA GLY A 348 -62.58 -36.61 -120.31
C GLY A 348 -63.36 -37.01 -119.05
N ALA A 349 -64.31 -37.94 -119.17
CA ALA A 349 -65.06 -38.46 -118.02
C ALA A 349 -64.16 -39.24 -117.03
N ILE A 350 -63.25 -40.09 -117.54
CA ILE A 350 -62.28 -40.83 -116.71
C ILE A 350 -61.34 -39.87 -115.98
N PHE A 351 -60.87 -38.82 -116.64
CA PHE A 351 -60.04 -37.80 -116.02
C PHE A 351 -60.76 -37.11 -114.86
N CYS A 352 -62.03 -36.71 -115.06
CA CYS A 352 -62.84 -36.08 -114.01
C CYS A 352 -63.06 -37.02 -112.81
N ALA A 353 -63.32 -38.31 -113.05
CA ALA A 353 -63.48 -39.30 -111.98
C ALA A 353 -62.18 -39.51 -111.17
N ASN A 354 -61.02 -39.54 -111.85
CA ASN A 354 -59.73 -39.65 -111.20
C ASN A 354 -59.39 -38.41 -110.35
N GLN A 355 -59.71 -37.20 -110.83
CA GLN A 355 -59.50 -35.98 -110.05
C GLN A 355 -60.42 -35.89 -108.84
N PHE A 356 -61.68 -36.30 -108.98
CA PHE A 356 -62.61 -36.41 -107.85
C PHE A 356 -62.07 -37.35 -106.77
N THR A 357 -61.56 -38.52 -107.17
CA THR A 357 -60.99 -39.51 -106.24
C THR A 357 -59.75 -38.96 -105.54
N LYS A 358 -58.87 -38.24 -106.25
CA LYS A 358 -57.72 -37.56 -105.64
C LYS A 358 -58.13 -36.53 -104.60
N GLN A 359 -59.11 -35.67 -104.92
CA GLN A 359 -59.60 -34.67 -103.95
C GLN A 359 -60.24 -35.32 -102.72
N LYS A 360 -61.02 -36.38 -102.89
CA LYS A 360 -61.61 -37.11 -101.75
C LYS A 360 -60.53 -37.69 -100.82
N ASN A 361 -59.48 -38.28 -101.38
CA ASN A 361 -58.38 -38.83 -100.58
C ASN A 361 -57.64 -37.75 -99.78
N ILE A 362 -57.44 -36.56 -100.36
CA ILE A 362 -56.85 -35.40 -99.67
C ILE A 362 -57.74 -34.94 -98.51
N ILE A 363 -59.06 -34.87 -98.70
CA ILE A 363 -60.01 -34.48 -97.66
C ILE A 363 -59.99 -35.48 -96.49
N GLU A 364 -60.01 -36.78 -96.78
CA GLU A 364 -59.92 -37.82 -95.76
C GLU A 364 -58.60 -37.75 -94.97
N ASP A 365 -57.49 -37.43 -95.62
CA ASP A 365 -56.18 -37.28 -94.96
C ASP A 365 -56.15 -36.07 -94.02
N TYR A 366 -56.67 -34.91 -94.45
CA TYR A 366 -56.77 -33.73 -93.59
C TYR A 366 -57.74 -33.95 -92.42
N ALA A 367 -58.83 -34.68 -92.63
CA ALA A 367 -59.75 -35.04 -91.55
C ALA A 367 -59.05 -35.92 -90.49
N TYR A 368 -58.30 -36.94 -90.95
CA TYR A 368 -57.52 -37.81 -90.07
C TYR A 368 -56.46 -37.03 -89.27
N LYS A 369 -55.70 -36.15 -89.94
CA LYS A 369 -54.68 -35.31 -89.28
C LYS A 369 -55.27 -34.34 -88.27
N MET A 370 -56.41 -33.72 -88.58
CA MET A 370 -57.12 -32.84 -87.65
C MET A 370 -57.52 -33.58 -86.37
N VAL A 371 -58.12 -34.78 -86.49
CA VAL A 371 -58.53 -35.59 -85.34
C VAL A 371 -57.31 -36.03 -84.53
N LEU A 372 -56.24 -36.47 -85.20
CA LEU A 372 -54.99 -36.86 -84.54
C LEU A 372 -54.38 -35.69 -83.77
N SER A 373 -54.30 -34.48 -84.35
CA SER A 373 -53.77 -33.30 -83.65
C SER A 373 -54.58 -32.90 -82.42
N LYS A 374 -55.92 -33.02 -82.47
CA LYS A 374 -56.77 -32.77 -81.29
C LYS A 374 -56.56 -33.84 -80.20
N ALA A 375 -56.40 -35.11 -80.61
CA ALA A 375 -56.19 -36.22 -79.69
C ALA A 375 -54.80 -36.21 -79.02
N ILE A 376 -53.75 -35.74 -79.72
CA ILE A 376 -52.38 -35.65 -79.17
C ILE A 376 -52.38 -34.93 -77.81
N VAL A 377 -53.14 -33.85 -77.66
CA VAL A 377 -53.18 -33.08 -76.40
C VAL A 377 -53.80 -33.89 -75.27
N GLY A 378 -54.99 -34.46 -75.50
CA GLY A 378 -55.71 -35.21 -74.49
C GLY A 378 -54.97 -36.46 -74.03
N PHE A 379 -54.32 -37.18 -74.94
CA PHE A 379 -53.50 -38.33 -74.59
C PHE A 379 -52.13 -37.95 -74.01
N SER A 380 -51.52 -36.83 -74.44
CA SER A 380 -50.27 -36.33 -73.86
C SER A 380 -50.42 -35.97 -72.37
N GLU A 381 -51.54 -35.37 -71.98
CA GLU A 381 -51.82 -35.05 -70.57
C GLU A 381 -52.04 -36.31 -69.72
N GLN A 382 -52.73 -37.33 -70.26
CA GLN A 382 -52.94 -38.60 -69.56
C GLN A 382 -51.64 -39.41 -69.41
N LEU A 383 -50.81 -39.48 -70.46
CA LEU A 383 -49.54 -40.21 -70.43
C LEU A 383 -48.51 -39.54 -69.49
N LYS A 384 -48.50 -38.20 -69.41
CA LYS A 384 -47.62 -37.46 -68.48
C LYS A 384 -48.05 -37.59 -67.01
N LYS A 385 -49.35 -37.74 -66.73
CA LYS A 385 -49.86 -37.94 -65.36
C LYS A 385 -49.67 -39.37 -64.84
N ASN A 386 -49.72 -40.38 -65.72
CA ASN A 386 -49.75 -41.79 -65.32
C ASN A 386 -48.44 -42.57 -65.62
N GLY A 387 -47.44 -41.96 -66.25
CA GLY A 387 -46.20 -42.64 -66.64
C GLY A 387 -45.25 -42.94 -65.47
N LYS A 388 -44.77 -44.19 -65.38
CA LYS A 388 -43.65 -44.57 -64.50
C LYS A 388 -42.30 -44.13 -65.10
N GLN A 389 -41.30 -43.98 -64.22
CA GLN A 389 -39.94 -43.45 -64.49
C GLN A 389 -39.41 -43.81 -65.89
N GLY A 390 -39.11 -42.77 -66.68
CA GLY A 390 -38.47 -42.88 -68.01
C GLY A 390 -39.17 -42.08 -69.10
N ASN A 391 -40.49 -41.83 -68.98
CA ASN A 391 -41.28 -41.06 -69.96
C ASN A 391 -41.13 -41.53 -71.43
N GLU A 392 -40.60 -42.73 -71.66
CA GLU A 392 -40.31 -43.28 -72.98
C GLU A 392 -41.60 -43.51 -73.78
N GLU A 393 -42.67 -43.94 -73.13
CA GLU A 393 -43.99 -44.12 -73.76
C GLU A 393 -44.60 -42.79 -74.23
N TYR A 394 -44.47 -41.73 -73.43
CA TYR A 394 -44.90 -40.38 -73.80
C TYR A 394 -44.10 -39.86 -75.01
N VAL A 395 -42.77 -40.01 -74.98
CA VAL A 395 -41.89 -39.58 -76.06
C VAL A 395 -42.15 -40.40 -77.33
N HIS A 396 -42.35 -41.72 -77.21
CA HIS A 396 -42.68 -42.60 -78.33
C HIS A 396 -44.03 -42.26 -78.97
N TYR A 397 -45.06 -41.99 -78.15
CA TYR A 397 -46.37 -41.57 -78.63
C TYR A 397 -46.31 -40.24 -79.40
N ILE A 398 -45.69 -39.21 -78.81
CA ILE A 398 -45.55 -37.89 -79.45
C ILE A 398 -44.73 -38.00 -80.75
N LYS A 399 -43.62 -38.75 -80.75
CA LYS A 399 -42.80 -38.97 -81.96
C LYS A 399 -43.59 -39.68 -83.06
N THR A 400 -44.34 -40.72 -82.72
CA THR A 400 -45.16 -41.48 -83.68
C THR A 400 -46.27 -40.61 -84.27
N ALA A 401 -46.96 -39.83 -83.43
CA ALA A 401 -48.03 -38.94 -83.86
C ALA A 401 -47.50 -37.80 -84.75
N LEU A 402 -46.33 -37.23 -84.43
CA LEU A 402 -45.66 -36.23 -85.28
C LEU A 402 -45.23 -36.81 -86.63
N VAL A 403 -44.66 -38.02 -86.65
CA VAL A 403 -44.29 -38.70 -87.90
C VAL A 403 -45.53 -38.94 -88.77
N GLU A 404 -46.66 -39.33 -88.20
CA GLU A 404 -47.89 -39.57 -88.96
C GLU A 404 -48.50 -38.26 -89.52
N ILE A 405 -48.41 -37.15 -88.78
CA ILE A 405 -48.86 -35.83 -89.25
C ILE A 405 -48.04 -35.34 -90.45
N HIS A 406 -46.75 -35.67 -90.52
CA HIS A 406 -45.84 -35.21 -91.58
C HIS A 406 -45.85 -36.06 -92.86
N LYS A 407 -46.66 -37.13 -92.95
CA LYS A 407 -46.75 -37.97 -94.16
C LYS A 407 -47.53 -37.27 -95.29
N ASP A 408 -47.16 -37.55 -96.55
CA ASP A 408 -47.76 -36.94 -97.75
C ASP A 408 -49.25 -37.36 -97.95
N PRO A 409 -50.18 -36.40 -98.14
CA PRO A 409 -51.60 -36.66 -98.38
C PRO A 409 -51.93 -37.48 -99.65
N LEU A 410 -51.03 -37.55 -100.63
CA LEU A 410 -51.26 -38.22 -101.91
C LEU A 410 -50.69 -39.66 -102.00
N ARG A 411 -50.34 -40.29 -100.87
CA ARG A 411 -49.80 -41.66 -100.88
C ARG A 411 -50.79 -42.68 -101.47
N LYS A 412 -50.27 -43.64 -102.26
CA LYS A 412 -51.00 -44.88 -102.56
C LYS A 412 -51.15 -45.66 -101.26
N ARG A 413 -52.36 -45.72 -100.71
CA ARG A 413 -52.68 -46.64 -99.61
C ARG A 413 -52.63 -48.05 -100.20
N GLU A 414 -51.64 -48.85 -99.82
CA GLU A 414 -51.57 -50.27 -100.21
C GLU A 414 -52.85 -50.96 -99.73
N LYS A 415 -53.80 -51.16 -100.65
CA LYS A 415 -54.89 -52.10 -100.44
C LYS A 415 -54.34 -53.48 -100.69
N THR A 416 -54.24 -54.24 -99.62
CA THR A 416 -53.87 -55.64 -99.63
C THR A 416 -54.99 -56.44 -100.32
N LYS A 417 -54.62 -57.07 -101.46
CA LYS A 417 -55.25 -58.23 -102.16
C LYS A 417 -56.46 -58.00 -103.12
N PRO A 418 -56.56 -58.85 -104.18
CA PRO A 418 -56.92 -58.42 -105.53
C PRO A 418 -58.32 -58.87 -105.96
N THR A 419 -58.89 -58.19 -106.96
CA THR A 419 -59.90 -58.82 -107.82
C THR A 419 -59.73 -58.26 -109.23
N GLU A 420 -59.39 -59.17 -110.13
CA GLU A 420 -59.21 -58.93 -111.56
C GLU A 420 -60.49 -58.39 -112.17
N THR A 421 -60.38 -57.36 -113.00
CA THR A 421 -61.37 -57.11 -114.05
C THR A 421 -60.63 -56.54 -115.24
N LYS A 422 -60.50 -57.41 -116.24
CA LYS A 422 -59.98 -57.16 -117.59
C LYS A 422 -60.86 -56.11 -118.27
N GLU A 423 -60.24 -55.15 -118.94
CA GLU A 423 -60.78 -54.41 -120.10
C GLU A 423 -59.70 -53.42 -120.56
N THR A 424 -59.23 -53.34 -121.79
CA THR A 424 -59.44 -54.10 -123.02
C THR A 424 -58.28 -53.67 -123.92
N ASN A 425 -57.55 -54.62 -124.50
CA ASN A 425 -56.42 -54.35 -125.37
C ASN A 425 -56.90 -53.72 -126.67
N ILE A 426 -56.36 -52.55 -127.01
CA ILE A 426 -56.50 -51.86 -128.31
C ILE A 426 -56.10 -52.78 -129.50
N LYS A 427 -55.36 -53.86 -129.23
CA LYS A 427 -54.96 -54.88 -130.22
C LYS A 427 -56.16 -55.65 -130.82
N ASP A 428 -57.23 -55.89 -130.05
CA ASP A 428 -58.41 -56.62 -130.58
C ASP A 428 -59.23 -55.72 -131.54
N LEU A 429 -59.23 -54.40 -131.32
CA LEU A 429 -59.83 -53.41 -132.22
C LEU A 429 -59.06 -53.26 -133.53
N ILE A 430 -57.73 -53.40 -133.50
CA ILE A 430 -56.88 -53.35 -134.70
C ILE A 430 -57.10 -54.60 -135.57
N GLU A 431 -57.26 -55.77 -134.97
CA GLU A 431 -57.48 -57.03 -135.70
C GLU A 431 -58.88 -57.10 -136.36
N VAL A 432 -59.89 -56.49 -135.73
CA VAL A 432 -61.23 -56.33 -136.32
C VAL A 432 -61.22 -55.30 -137.46
N ALA A 433 -60.46 -54.21 -137.34
CA ALA A 433 -60.30 -53.22 -138.40
C ALA A 433 -59.57 -53.80 -139.64
N GLU A 434 -58.56 -54.65 -139.45
CA GLU A 434 -57.87 -55.34 -140.56
C GLU A 434 -58.77 -56.36 -141.27
N ARG A 435 -59.68 -57.04 -140.56
CA ARG A 435 -60.67 -57.95 -141.17
C ARG A 435 -61.71 -57.21 -142.00
N ILE A 436 -62.15 -56.02 -141.57
CA ILE A 436 -63.12 -55.20 -142.30
C ILE A 436 -62.51 -54.64 -143.59
N ILE A 437 -61.24 -54.21 -143.57
CA ILE A 437 -60.54 -53.72 -144.78
C ILE A 437 -60.37 -54.83 -145.83
N LYS A 438 -60.17 -56.09 -145.42
CA LYS A 438 -60.07 -57.23 -146.34
C LYS A 438 -61.41 -57.63 -146.98
N LEU A 439 -62.54 -57.37 -146.32
CA LEU A 439 -63.87 -57.68 -146.86
C LEU A 439 -64.37 -56.63 -147.87
N THR A 440 -63.83 -55.41 -147.86
CA THR A 440 -64.14 -54.35 -148.84
C THR A 440 -63.31 -54.40 -150.15
N LYS A 441 -62.47 -55.43 -150.36
CA LYS A 441 -61.63 -55.60 -151.58
C LYS A 441 -62.06 -56.74 -152.51
N ILE A 442 -63.30 -57.23 -152.40
CA ILE A 442 -63.88 -58.20 -153.34
C ILE A 442 -65.27 -57.69 -153.76
N GLU A 443 -65.28 -56.64 -154.58
CA GLU A 443 -65.79 -56.61 -155.97
C GLU A 443 -65.19 -55.39 -156.68
#